data_AF-A0A258W4L1-F1
#
_entry.id   AF-A0A258W4L1-F1
#
_cell.length_a   1.000
_cell.length_b   1.000
_cell.length_c   1.000
_cell.angle_alpha   90.00
_cell.angle_beta   90.00
_cell.angle_gamma   90.00
#
_symmetry.space_group_name_H-M   'P 1'
#
loop_
_entity.id
_entity.type
_entity.pdbx_description
1 polymer ?
#
loop_
_entity_poly.entity_id
_entity_poly.type
_entity_poly.pdbx_seq_one_letter_code
_entity_poly.pdbx_strand_id
1 'polypeptide(L)' 'MAKTQRKIRPSIKREKVSAFDYQHYSHRFSCDDCSHFDASTETCTLGYPTEPHRKAQQTHEYLMSGTMAFCRSHEID' A
#
# COMPACT_ATOMS: atom_id res chain seq x y z
N MET A 1 7.22 -4.79 35.47
CA MET A 1 6.55 -3.96 34.46
C MET A 1 7.07 -4.36 33.08
N ALA A 2 6.26 -5.06 32.29
CA ALA A 2 6.68 -5.56 30.99
C ALA A 2 6.84 -4.38 30.01
N LYS A 3 8.06 -4.14 29.52
CA LYS A 3 8.33 -3.15 28.48
C LYS A 3 7.76 -3.68 27.17
N THR A 4 6.58 -3.19 26.77
CA THR A 4 6.02 -3.44 25.44
C THR A 4 7.03 -2.99 24.39
N GLN A 5 7.76 -3.94 23.79
CA GLN A 5 8.60 -3.67 22.62
C GLN A 5 7.70 -3.05 21.56
N ARG A 6 7.93 -1.76 21.23
CA ARG A 6 7.35 -1.17 20.02
C ARG A 6 7.90 -1.99 18.86
N LYS A 7 7.08 -2.88 18.29
CA LYS A 7 7.40 -3.54 17.03
C LYS A 7 7.79 -2.44 16.06
N ILE A 8 9.03 -2.46 15.58
CA ILE A 8 9.49 -1.58 14.51
C ILE A 8 8.53 -1.88 13.36
N ARG A 9 7.60 -0.96 13.11
CA ARG A 9 6.65 -1.12 12.02
C ARG A 9 7.50 -1.18 10.76
N PRO A 10 7.38 -2.23 9.94
CA PRO A 10 8.11 -2.26 8.69
C PRO A 10 7.79 -0.99 7.91
N SER A 11 8.85 -0.26 7.51
CA SER A 11 8.72 0.88 6.63
C SER A 11 7.99 0.44 5.36
N ILE A 12 7.06 1.27 4.88
CA ILE A 12 6.34 1.04 3.63
C ILE A 12 7.39 0.86 2.53
N LYS A 13 7.37 -0.31 1.88
CA LYS A 13 8.27 -0.61 0.77
C LYS A 13 7.68 0.05 -0.48
N ARG A 14 8.46 0.94 -1.09
CA ARG A 14 8.10 1.58 -2.34
C ARG A 14 8.88 0.92 -3.45
N GLU A 15 8.18 0.44 -4.46
CA GLU A 15 8.80 -0.27 -5.58
C GLU A 15 8.67 0.58 -6.84
N LYS A 16 9.66 0.45 -7.73
CA LYS A 16 9.61 1.12 -9.03
C LYS A 16 8.58 0.42 -9.90
N VAL A 17 7.73 1.19 -10.55
CA VAL A 17 6.72 0.67 -11.46
C VAL A 17 7.07 1.14 -12.87
N SER A 18 7.07 0.22 -13.83
CA SER A 18 7.26 0.56 -15.23
C SER A 18 6.06 1.34 -15.76
N ALA A 19 6.30 2.38 -16.57
CA ALA A 19 5.22 3.15 -17.18
C ALA A 19 4.39 2.35 -18.18
N PHE A 20 5.00 1.34 -18.79
CA PHE A 20 4.28 0.38 -19.63
C PHE A 20 3.30 -0.43 -18.76
N ASP A 21 3.77 -0.97 -17.64
CA ASP A 21 2.95 -1.81 -16.77
C ASP A 21 1.79 -1.01 -16.16
N TYR A 22 2.07 0.21 -15.70
CA TYR A 22 1.06 1.10 -15.12
C TYR A 22 -0.08 1.43 -16.10
N GLN A 23 0.21 1.53 -17.40
CA GLN A 23 -0.78 1.86 -18.43
C GLN A 23 -1.52 0.63 -18.95
N HIS A 24 -0.83 -0.51 -19.07
CA HIS A 24 -1.40 -1.71 -19.70
C HIS A 24 -2.05 -2.66 -18.71
N TYR A 25 -1.62 -2.68 -17.45
CA TYR A 25 -2.22 -3.52 -16.42
C TYR A 25 -3.16 -2.69 -15.54
N SER A 26 -4.39 -3.17 -15.39
CA SER A 26 -5.31 -2.63 -14.39
C SER A 26 -4.89 -3.11 -13.00
N HIS A 27 -3.98 -2.36 -12.37
CA HIS A 27 -3.46 -2.67 -11.04
C HIS A 27 -4.54 -2.52 -9.96
N ARG A 28 -5.17 -3.62 -9.57
CA ARG A 28 -6.07 -3.69 -8.40
C ARG A 28 -5.29 -3.95 -7.11
N PHE A 29 -4.26 -3.13 -6.88
CA PHE A 29 -3.37 -3.25 -5.73
C PHE A 29 -3.58 -2.12 -4.71
N SER A 30 -4.64 -1.33 -4.90
CA SER A 30 -4.99 -0.22 -4.03
C SER A 30 -5.87 -0.68 -2.88
N CYS A 31 -5.79 0.01 -1.74
CA CYS A 31 -6.71 -0.22 -0.63
C CYS A 31 -8.16 0.06 -1.02
N ASP A 32 -8.43 1.00 -1.93
CA ASP A 32 -9.79 1.32 -2.37
C ASP A 32 -10.47 0.13 -3.09
N ASP A 33 -9.69 -0.79 -3.67
CA ASP A 33 -10.17 -2.01 -4.32
C ASP A 33 -9.97 -3.29 -3.47
N CYS A 34 -9.49 -3.15 -2.22
CA CYS A 34 -9.08 -4.27 -1.37
C CYS A 34 -10.21 -4.75 -0.45
N SER A 35 -10.48 -6.06 -0.39
CA SER A 35 -11.49 -6.63 0.52
C SER A 35 -11.16 -6.47 2.02
N HIS A 36 -9.90 -6.14 2.36
CA HIS A 36 -9.49 -5.86 3.74
C HIS A 36 -9.60 -4.38 4.12
N PHE A 37 -9.96 -3.51 3.18
CA PHE A 37 -10.14 -2.10 3.47
C PHE A 37 -11.57 -1.86 3.94
N ASP A 38 -11.69 -1.32 5.15
CA ASP A 38 -12.97 -0.86 5.68
C ASP A 38 -13.13 0.63 5.35
N ALA A 39 -14.02 0.94 4.41
CA ALA A 39 -14.25 2.31 3.96
C ALA A 39 -14.90 3.21 5.04
N SER A 40 -15.58 2.61 6.02
CA SER A 40 -16.26 3.36 7.09
C SER A 40 -15.27 3.95 8.11
N THR A 41 -14.22 3.19 8.40
CA THR A 41 -13.19 3.55 9.38
C THR A 41 -11.87 3.98 8.74
N GLU A 42 -11.76 3.87 7.40
CA GLU A 42 -10.54 4.08 6.62
C GLU A 42 -9.37 3.22 7.12
N THR A 43 -9.66 2.05 7.70
CA THR A 43 -8.65 1.13 8.26
C THR A 43 -8.52 -0.16 7.47
N CYS A 44 -7.36 -0.80 7.59
CA CYS A 44 -7.17 -2.15 7.08
C CYS A 44 -7.47 -3.15 8.20
N THR A 45 -8.30 -4.15 7.93
CA THR A 45 -8.62 -5.22 8.91
C THR A 45 -7.39 -6.03 9.32
N LEU A 46 -6.31 -5.99 8.54
CA LEU A 46 -5.02 -6.62 8.84
C LEU A 46 -4.09 -5.73 9.69
N GLY A 47 -4.48 -4.48 9.97
CA GLY A 47 -3.72 -3.53 10.77
C GLY A 47 -2.60 -2.78 10.02
N TYR A 48 -2.58 -2.83 8.68
CA TYR A 48 -1.66 -2.06 7.85
C TYR A 48 -2.12 -0.60 7.68
N PRO A 49 -1.19 0.35 7.47
CA PRO A 49 -1.56 1.72 7.09
C PRO A 49 -2.26 1.71 5.73
N THR A 50 -3.40 2.40 5.62
CA THR A 50 -4.23 2.43 4.39
C THR A 50 -3.86 3.61 3.50
N GLU A 51 -3.61 4.78 4.08
CA GLU A 51 -3.26 6.03 3.38
C GLU A 51 -2.25 5.84 2.23
N PRO A 52 -1.04 5.26 2.43
CA PRO A 52 -0.05 5.14 1.35
C PRO A 52 -0.47 4.16 0.25
N HIS A 53 -1.41 3.27 0.54
CA HIS A 53 -1.88 2.25 -0.39
C HIS A 53 -3.17 2.67 -1.10
N ARG A 54 -3.72 3.85 -0.80
CA ARG A 54 -4.88 4.37 -1.53
C ARG A 54 -4.49 4.69 -2.96
N LYS A 55 -5.43 4.49 -3.89
CA LYS A 55 -5.18 4.68 -5.33
C LYS A 55 -4.69 6.10 -5.63
N ALA A 56 -5.31 7.09 -4.99
CA ALA A 56 -4.92 8.49 -5.16
C ALA A 56 -3.46 8.74 -4.76
N GLN A 57 -3.02 8.16 -3.64
CA GLN A 57 -1.64 8.31 -3.16
C GLN A 57 -0.65 7.53 -4.01
N GLN A 58 -1.00 6.30 -4.37
CA GLN A 58 -0.21 5.48 -5.29
C GLN A 58 0.02 6.17 -6.64
N THR A 59 -1.02 6.77 -7.23
CA THR A 59 -0.91 7.54 -8.46
C THR A 59 -0.07 8.80 -8.26
N HIS A 60 -0.25 9.52 -7.16
CA HIS A 60 0.54 10.72 -6.86
C HIS A 60 2.04 10.39 -6.71
N GLU A 61 2.39 9.36 -5.92
CA GLU A 61 3.77 8.90 -5.76
C GLU A 61 4.36 8.42 -7.09
N TYR A 62 3.57 7.69 -7.89
CA TYR A 62 4.02 7.22 -9.20
C TYR A 62 4.34 8.39 -10.15
N LEU A 63 3.49 9.41 -10.19
CA LEU A 63 3.70 10.60 -11.03
C LEU A 63 4.90 11.43 -10.55
N MET A 64 5.16 11.48 -9.25
CA MET A 64 6.23 12.29 -8.65
C MET A 64 7.60 11.62 -8.69
N SER A 65 7.67 10.31 -8.42
CA SER A 65 8.93 9.58 -8.24
C SER A 65 9.05 8.29 -9.06
N GLY A 66 8.03 7.91 -9.84
CA GLY A 66 8.01 6.64 -10.58
C GLY A 66 7.97 5.41 -9.67
N THR A 67 7.58 5.61 -8.39
CA THR A 67 7.49 4.56 -7.39
C THR A 67 6.10 4.51 -6.79
N MET A 68 5.70 3.34 -6.31
CA MET A 68 4.39 3.12 -5.72
C MET A 68 4.52 2.27 -4.46
N ALA A 69 3.73 2.58 -3.44
CA ALA A 69 3.60 1.74 -2.25
C ALA A 69 2.58 0.62 -2.50
N PHE A 70 3.06 -0.63 -2.56
CA PHE A 70 2.20 -1.81 -2.61
C PHE A 70 1.92 -2.35 -1.21
N CYS A 71 0.73 -2.90 -1.01
CA CYS A 71 0.43 -3.60 0.24
C CYS A 71 1.27 -4.87 0.33
N ARG A 72 1.91 -5.12 1.48
CA ARG A 72 2.77 -6.30 1.72
C ARG A 72 2.11 -7.64 1.44
N SER A 73 0.79 -7.74 1.51
CA SER A 73 0.07 -8.98 1.17
C SER A 73 0.18 -9.36 -0.32
N HIS A 74 0.64 -8.46 -1.18
CA HIS A 74 0.88 -8.74 -2.60
C HIS A 74 2.28 -9.29 -2.87
N GLU A 75 3.16 -9.34 -1.86
CA GLU A 75 4.45 -10.02 -1.96
C GLU A 75 4.17 -11.53 -1.95
N ILE A 76 4.03 -12.14 -3.14
CA ILE A 76 4.06 -13.60 -3.30
C ILE A 76 5.54 -14.00 -3.23
N ASP A 77 5.90 -14.83 -2.24
CA ASP A 77 7.20 -15.52 -2.14
C ASP A 77 7.34 -16.58 -3.24
#